data_AF-A0A0C9YCU9-F1
#
_entry.id   AF-A0A0C9YCU9-F1
#
_cell.length_a   1.000
_cell.length_b   1.000
_cell.length_c   1.000
_cell.angle_alpha   90.00
_cell.angle_beta   90.00
_cell.angle_gamma   90.00
#
_symmetry.space_group_name_H-M   'P 1'
#
loop_
_entity.id
_entity.type
_entity.pdbx_description
1 polymer ?
#
loop_
_entity_poly.entity_id
_entity_poly.type
_entity_poly.pdbx_seq_one_letter_code
_entity_poly.pdbx_strand_id
1 'polypeptide(L)'
;MLRTCDAVISGSTALHLLLPKSGTAWTPKDLDLYVPLRTSAVLLARLESEGYGIISQHPADVEHYSYSHVHEVVVVGKGERKIDVIISKTSTALSPIFQFHSTAVMNFISADTIFCTYPRLTLERLSMVN
;
A
#
# COMPACT_ATOMS: atom_id res chain seq x y z
N MET A 1 -12.81 7.98 -0.84
CA MET A 1 -12.45 6.64 -0.32
C MET A 1 -11.28 6.68 0.66
N LEU A 2 -10.09 7.17 0.27
CA LEU A 2 -8.90 7.21 1.14
C LEU A 2 -9.13 7.94 2.48
N ARG A 3 -9.58 9.21 2.44
CA ARG A 3 -9.87 10.02 3.65
C ARG A 3 -10.87 9.35 4.59
N THR A 4 -11.96 8.83 4.04
CA THR A 4 -13.07 8.28 4.83
C THR A 4 -12.75 6.94 5.47
N CYS A 5 -11.70 6.25 5.02
CA CYS A 5 -11.29 4.96 5.55
C CYS A 5 -9.93 5.03 6.25
N ASP A 6 -9.34 6.23 6.39
CA ASP A 6 -7.97 6.43 6.86
C ASP A 6 -6.93 5.57 6.09
N ALA A 7 -7.18 5.40 4.80
CA ALA A 7 -6.38 4.56 3.92
C ALA A 7 -5.34 5.38 3.14
N VAL A 8 -4.24 4.72 2.76
CA VAL A 8 -3.18 5.32 1.94
C VAL A 8 -2.75 4.37 0.82
N ILE A 9 -2.21 4.91 -0.26
CA ILE A 9 -1.56 4.14 -1.32
C ILE A 9 -0.06 4.08 -1.02
N SER A 10 0.58 2.93 -1.21
CA SER A 10 2.03 2.77 -1.00
C SER A 10 2.66 1.98 -2.16
N GLY A 11 3.84 1.40 -1.92
CA GLY A 11 4.46 0.44 -2.82
C GLY A 11 4.94 1.08 -4.13
N SER A 12 4.86 0.30 -5.21
CA SER A 12 5.40 0.68 -6.51
C SER A 12 4.69 1.92 -7.09
N THR A 13 3.38 2.06 -6.86
CA THR A 13 2.60 3.22 -7.32
C THR A 13 3.06 4.51 -6.65
N ALA A 14 3.26 4.50 -5.33
CA ALA A 14 3.73 5.68 -4.61
C ALA A 14 5.16 6.07 -5.02
N LEU A 15 6.06 5.09 -5.18
CA LEU A 15 7.42 5.34 -5.66
C LEU A 15 7.43 5.92 -7.08
N HIS A 16 6.67 5.34 -8.00
CA HIS A 16 6.62 5.79 -9.39
C HIS A 16 6.17 7.26 -9.49
N LEU A 17 5.22 7.69 -8.65
CA LEU A 17 4.74 9.07 -8.62
C LEU A 17 5.82 10.08 -8.19
N LEU A 18 6.74 9.65 -7.31
CA LEU A 18 7.82 10.48 -6.79
C LEU A 18 9.04 10.57 -7.72
N LEU A 19 9.21 9.61 -8.62
CA LEU A 19 10.37 9.57 -9.52
C LEU A 19 10.17 10.46 -10.76
N PRO A 20 11.26 11.06 -11.29
CA PRO A 20 11.18 11.84 -12.51
C PRO A 20 10.81 10.95 -13.70
N LYS A 21 9.96 11.46 -14.61
CA LYS A 21 9.60 10.76 -15.86
C LYS A 21 10.84 10.43 -16.70
N SER A 22 11.81 11.33 -16.74
CA SER A 22 13.11 11.09 -17.37
C SER A 22 13.93 10.10 -16.52
N GLY A 23 13.89 8.83 -16.91
CA GLY A 23 14.64 7.76 -16.23
C GLY A 23 13.78 6.76 -15.44
N THR A 24 12.46 6.84 -15.55
CA THR A 24 11.51 5.85 -15.00
C THR A 24 10.75 5.21 -16.16
N ALA A 25 11.29 4.13 -16.72
CA ALA A 25 10.73 3.45 -17.92
C ALA A 25 9.73 2.33 -17.59
N TRP A 26 9.54 2.03 -16.31
CA TRP A 26 8.64 0.98 -15.83
C TRP A 26 7.32 1.61 -15.35
N THR A 27 6.23 0.85 -15.42
CA THR A 27 4.94 1.24 -14.85
C THR A 27 4.56 0.28 -13.72
N PRO A 28 3.92 0.77 -12.63
CA PRO A 28 3.40 -0.10 -11.58
C PRO A 28 2.39 -1.09 -12.15
N LYS A 29 2.40 -2.32 -11.64
CA LYS A 29 1.53 -3.42 -12.12
C LYS A 29 0.27 -3.58 -11.27
N ASP A 30 0.38 -3.22 -10.00
CA ASP A 30 -0.59 -3.37 -8.94
C ASP A 30 -0.76 -2.05 -8.18
N LEU A 31 -1.87 -1.97 -7.44
CA LEU A 31 -2.14 -0.88 -6.52
C LEU A 31 -2.17 -1.44 -5.10
N ASP A 32 -1.21 -1.03 -4.29
CA ASP A 32 -1.17 -1.37 -2.87
C ASP A 32 -1.93 -0.31 -2.05
N LEU A 33 -2.97 -0.72 -1.35
CA LEU A 33 -3.79 0.15 -0.52
C LEU A 33 -3.77 -0.33 0.93
N TYR A 34 -3.30 0.52 1.83
CA TYR A 34 -3.17 0.22 3.25
C TYR A 34 -4.33 0.85 4.01
N VAL A 35 -4.92 0.10 4.95
CA VAL A 35 -6.08 0.54 5.72
C VAL A 35 -6.03 0.01 7.16
N PRO A 36 -6.46 0.77 8.18
CA PRO A 36 -6.61 0.23 9.53
C PRO A 36 -7.72 -0.83 9.60
N LEU A 37 -7.56 -1.83 10.49
CA LEU A 37 -8.57 -2.87 10.70
C LEU A 37 -9.98 -2.31 10.99
N ARG A 38 -10.08 -1.20 11.74
CA ARG A 38 -11.38 -0.59 12.10
C ARG A 38 -12.21 -0.13 10.89
N THR A 39 -11.58 0.20 9.77
CA THR A 39 -12.21 0.82 8.59
C THR A 39 -12.09 -0.05 7.34
N SER A 40 -11.48 -1.23 7.44
CA SER A 40 -11.28 -2.15 6.32
C SER A 40 -12.61 -2.62 5.72
N ALA A 41 -13.60 -2.96 6.55
CA ALA A 41 -14.92 -3.36 6.07
C ALA A 41 -15.61 -2.26 5.25
N VAL A 42 -15.49 -1.00 5.68
CA VAL A 42 -16.05 0.16 4.95
C VAL A 42 -15.33 0.37 3.62
N LEU A 43 -14.01 0.20 3.59
CA LEU A 43 -13.24 0.28 2.36
C LEU A 43 -13.61 -0.84 1.38
N LEU A 44 -13.68 -2.09 1.84
CA LEU A 44 -14.02 -3.24 0.99
C LEU A 44 -15.42 -3.11 0.41
N ALA A 45 -16.41 -2.69 1.21
CA ALA A 45 -17.77 -2.42 0.73
C ALA A 45 -17.81 -1.30 -0.34
N ARG A 46 -16.95 -0.28 -0.22
CA ARG A 46 -16.83 0.76 -1.25
C ARG A 46 -16.21 0.22 -2.53
N LEU A 47 -15.15 -0.57 -2.43
CA LEU A 47 -14.53 -1.22 -3.59
C LEU A 47 -15.52 -2.15 -4.31
N GLU A 48 -16.31 -2.91 -3.54
CA GLU A 48 -17.39 -3.75 -4.07
C GLU A 48 -18.44 -2.91 -4.82
N SER A 49 -18.86 -1.77 -4.25
CA SER A 49 -19.79 -0.85 -4.92
C SER A 49 -19.21 -0.24 -6.23
N GLU A 50 -17.88 -0.17 -6.34
CA GLU A 50 -17.18 0.25 -7.56
C GLU A 50 -16.97 -0.92 -8.55
N GLY A 51 -17.42 -2.13 -8.22
CA GLY A 51 -17.36 -3.34 -9.04
C GLY A 51 -16.08 -4.15 -8.89
N TYR A 52 -15.33 -3.97 -7.80
CA TYR A 52 -14.21 -4.83 -7.45
C TYR A 52 -14.69 -6.02 -6.61
N GLY A 53 -14.45 -7.24 -7.09
CA GLY A 53 -14.74 -8.47 -6.35
C GLY A 53 -13.51 -8.96 -5.60
N ILE A 54 -13.71 -9.63 -4.46
CA ILE A 54 -12.63 -10.30 -3.73
C ILE A 54 -12.14 -11.51 -4.56
N ILE A 55 -10.83 -11.54 -4.81
CA ILE A 55 -10.14 -12.62 -5.54
C ILE A 55 -9.52 -13.61 -4.55
N SER A 56 -8.85 -13.11 -3.51
CA SER A 56 -8.25 -13.93 -2.46
C SER A 56 -8.11 -13.16 -1.16
N GLN A 57 -7.99 -13.91 -0.06
CA GLN A 57 -7.79 -13.41 1.29
C GLN A 57 -6.70 -14.23 1.96
N HIS A 58 -5.70 -13.55 2.51
CA HIS A 58 -4.57 -14.16 3.15
C HIS A 58 -4.36 -13.50 4.52
N PRO A 59 -4.60 -14.22 5.64
CA PRO A 59 -4.14 -13.76 6.94
C PRO A 59 -2.64 -13.49 6.88
N ALA A 60 -2.15 -12.48 7.59
CA ALA A 60 -0.72 -12.22 7.65
C ALA A 60 0.00 -13.49 8.13
N ASP A 61 0.95 -13.97 7.32
CA ASP A 61 1.61 -15.25 7.52
C ASP A 61 2.32 -15.29 8.88
N VAL A 62 1.77 -16.10 9.79
CA VAL A 62 2.20 -16.16 11.20
C VAL A 62 3.61 -16.75 11.31
N GLU A 63 4.04 -17.57 10.33
CA GLU A 63 5.33 -18.26 10.36
C GLU A 63 6.51 -17.39 9.90
N HIS A 64 6.31 -16.48 8.94
CA HIS A 64 7.40 -15.66 8.40
C HIS A 64 7.43 -14.21 8.90
N TYR A 65 6.33 -13.73 9.49
CA TYR A 65 6.17 -12.33 9.89
C TYR A 65 5.46 -12.17 11.23
N SER A 66 5.92 -12.88 12.27
CA SER A 66 5.30 -12.83 13.61
C SER A 66 5.23 -11.42 14.23
N TYR A 67 6.11 -10.50 13.80
CA TYR A 67 6.15 -9.09 14.21
C TYR A 67 5.51 -8.11 13.20
N SER A 68 4.87 -8.61 12.15
CA SER A 68 4.26 -7.73 11.15
C SER A 68 3.01 -7.06 11.68
N HIS A 69 2.94 -5.75 11.48
CA HIS A 69 1.78 -4.91 11.72
C HIS A 69 0.69 -5.09 10.66
N VAL A 70 0.88 -6.00 9.69
CA VAL A 70 -0.17 -6.48 8.78
C VAL A 70 -1.06 -7.49 9.49
N HIS A 71 -2.37 -7.31 9.40
CA HIS A 71 -3.40 -8.20 9.91
C HIS A 71 -3.77 -9.24 8.86
N GLU A 72 -4.07 -8.77 7.65
CA GLU A 72 -4.56 -9.55 6.53
C GLU A 72 -4.26 -8.80 5.24
N VAL A 73 -4.06 -9.52 4.14
CA VAL A 73 -4.02 -8.99 2.79
C VAL A 73 -5.23 -9.53 2.02
N VAL A 74 -6.07 -8.63 1.51
CA VAL A 74 -7.22 -8.96 0.69
C VAL A 74 -6.94 -8.48 -0.73
N VAL A 75 -6.92 -9.41 -1.68
CA VAL A 75 -6.77 -9.08 -3.10
C VAL A 75 -8.15 -8.90 -3.71
N VAL A 76 -8.41 -7.72 -4.26
CA VAL A 76 -9.64 -7.44 -5.01
C VAL A 76 -9.32 -7.14 -6.48
N GLY A 77 -10.27 -7.39 -7.38
CA GLY A 77 -10.06 -7.09 -8.79
C GLY A 77 -11.31 -6.81 -9.61
N LYS A 78 -11.06 -6.20 -10.77
CA LYS A 78 -12.06 -5.78 -11.76
C LYS A 78 -11.47 -5.91 -13.16
N GLY A 79 -11.80 -7.00 -13.85
CA GLY A 79 -11.13 -7.36 -15.12
C GLY A 79 -9.65 -7.64 -14.90
N GLU A 80 -8.79 -6.94 -15.65
CA GLU A 80 -7.33 -7.07 -15.53
C GLU A 80 -6.73 -6.23 -14.37
N ARG A 81 -7.53 -5.39 -13.71
CA ARG A 81 -7.07 -4.53 -12.62
C ARG A 81 -7.13 -5.28 -11.29
N LYS A 82 -6.05 -5.21 -10.52
CA LYS A 82 -5.95 -5.79 -9.17
C LYS A 82 -5.54 -4.71 -8.16
N ILE A 83 -6.05 -4.83 -6.94
CA ILE A 83 -5.70 -3.99 -5.80
C ILE A 83 -5.40 -4.93 -4.65
N ASP A 84 -4.22 -4.77 -4.06
CA ASP A 84 -3.86 -5.45 -2.82
C ASP A 84 -4.26 -4.54 -1.67
N VAL A 85 -5.20 -4.99 -0.84
CA VAL A 85 -5.66 -4.27 0.35
C VAL A 85 -4.94 -4.83 1.56
N ILE A 86 -3.95 -4.10 2.05
CA ILE A 86 -3.16 -4.45 3.23
C ILE A 86 -3.85 -3.87 4.46
N ILE A 87 -4.42 -4.75 5.28
CA ILE A 87 -5.10 -4.36 6.52
C ILE A 87 -4.06 -4.29 7.64
N SER A 88 -3.94 -3.15 8.33
CA SER A 88 -3.07 -3.01 9.49
C SER A 88 -3.73 -3.50 10.77
N LYS A 89 -2.96 -4.21 11.60
CA LYS A 89 -3.28 -4.55 13.00
C LYS A 89 -3.36 -3.32 13.91
N THR A 90 -2.71 -2.21 13.53
CA THR A 90 -2.60 -1.01 14.37
C THR A 90 -3.72 -0.02 14.09
N SER A 91 -3.78 1.06 14.87
CA SER A 91 -4.70 2.17 14.64
C SER A 91 -4.37 3.00 13.39
N THR A 92 -3.29 2.71 12.65
CA THR A 92 -2.88 3.46 11.46
C THR A 92 -2.54 2.55 10.29
N ALA A 93 -2.87 2.99 9.08
CA ALA A 93 -2.45 2.33 7.83
C ALA A 93 -0.93 2.37 7.62
N LEU A 94 -0.21 3.27 8.30
CA LEU A 94 1.20 3.55 8.03
C LEU A 94 2.15 2.54 8.69
N SER A 95 1.73 1.91 9.78
CA SER A 95 2.64 1.10 10.59
C SER A 95 3.30 -0.06 9.81
N PRO A 96 2.57 -0.80 8.95
CA PRO A 96 3.18 -1.82 8.09
C PRO A 96 4.16 -1.27 7.06
N ILE A 97 3.95 -0.03 6.59
CA ILE A 97 4.77 0.59 5.54
C ILE A 97 6.21 0.79 6.06
N PHE A 98 6.37 1.19 7.32
CA PHE A 98 7.68 1.40 7.93
C PHE A 98 8.38 0.11 8.38
N GLN A 99 7.74 -1.06 8.21
CA GLN A 99 8.35 -2.36 8.49
C GLN A 99 8.92 -3.04 7.24
N PHE A 100 8.80 -2.43 6.06
CA PHE A 100 9.39 -2.99 4.85
C PHE A 100 10.90 -3.08 4.91
N HIS A 101 11.46 -4.07 4.20
CA HIS A 101 12.89 -4.26 4.13
C HIS A 101 13.61 -3.20 3.29
N SER A 102 12.90 -2.39 2.49
CA SER A 102 13.52 -1.37 1.63
C SER A 102 12.89 0.00 1.77
N THR A 103 13.72 1.04 1.87
CA THR A 103 13.26 2.44 1.93
C THR A 103 12.55 2.90 0.65
N ALA A 104 12.74 2.21 -0.48
CA ALA A 104 12.12 2.55 -1.76
C ALA A 104 10.59 2.48 -1.72
N VAL A 105 10.04 1.57 -0.91
CA VAL A 105 8.60 1.29 -0.82
C VAL A 105 7.97 1.86 0.47
N MET A 106 8.70 2.66 1.23
CA MET A 106 8.20 3.32 2.44
C MET A 106 7.50 4.67 2.16
N ASN A 107 7.38 5.05 0.89
CA ASN A 107 6.69 6.25 0.45
C ASN A 107 5.18 5.97 0.34
N PHE A 108 4.34 6.96 0.66
CA PHE A 108 2.89 6.76 0.60
C PHE A 108 2.12 8.02 0.21
N ILE A 109 0.92 7.82 -0.28
CA ILE A 109 0.01 8.87 -0.75
C ILE A 109 -1.27 8.79 0.08
N SER A 110 -1.59 9.87 0.79
CA SER A 110 -2.86 10.03 1.49
C SER A 110 -3.91 10.66 0.56
N ALA A 111 -5.09 10.96 1.10
CA ALA A 111 -6.10 11.72 0.37
C ALA A 111 -5.68 13.17 0.03
N ASP A 112 -4.71 13.73 0.76
CA ASP A 112 -4.36 15.16 0.71
C ASP A 112 -2.92 15.42 0.31
N THR A 113 -2.05 14.43 0.52
CA THR A 113 -0.60 14.65 0.55
C THR A 113 0.14 13.44 0.03
N ILE A 114 1.28 13.71 -0.60
CA ILE A 114 2.26 12.71 -0.98
C ILE A 114 3.38 12.81 0.05
N PHE A 115 3.76 11.68 0.65
CA PHE A 115 4.84 11.59 1.61
C PHE A 115 6.00 10.80 1.03
N CYS A 116 7.14 11.47 0.90
CA CYS A 116 8.41 10.82 0.60
C CYS A 116 9.21 10.70 1.90
N THR A 117 9.33 9.48 2.42
CA THR A 117 9.95 9.23 3.73
C THR A 117 11.46 9.45 3.67
N TYR A 118 12.09 9.14 2.53
CA TYR A 118 13.52 9.30 2.31
C TYR A 118 13.79 10.08 1.01
N PRO A 119 13.59 11.41 0.99
CA PRO A 119 13.68 12.21 -0.23
C PRO A 119 15.04 12.11 -0.92
N ARG A 120 16.14 12.19 -0.15
CA ARG A 120 17.50 12.09 -0.71
C ARG A 120 17.70 10.77 -1.46
N LEU A 121 17.43 9.65 -0.77
CA LEU A 121 17.57 8.32 -1.37
C LEU A 121 16.63 8.14 -2.57
N THR A 122 15.35 8.47 -2.41
CA THR A 122 14.32 8.25 -3.44
C THR A 122 14.62 9.06 -4.71
N LEU A 123 14.94 10.35 -4.57
CA LEU A 123 15.18 11.23 -5.71
C LEU A 123 16.54 10.99 -6.39
N GLU A 124 17.53 10.48 -5.65
CA GLU A 124 18.80 9.99 -6.20
C GLU A 124 18.70 8.57 -6.78
N ARG A 125 17.51 7.94 -6.73
CA ARG A 125 17.26 6.55 -7.18
C ARG A 125 18.10 5.51 -6.44
N LEU A 126 18.28 5.73 -5.14
CA LEU A 126 18.95 4.85 -4.20
C LEU A 126 17.94 4.28 -3.18
N SER A 127 18.27 3.13 -2.61
CA SER A 127 17.50 2.54 -1.51
C SER A 127 18.43 1.93 -0.48
N MET A 128 18.00 1.94 0.78
CA MET A 128 18.61 1.15 1.84
C MET A 128 17.76 -0.12 2.04
N VAL A 129 18.43 -1.24 2.29
CA VAL A 129 17.81 -2.52 2.60
C VAL A 129 18.22 -2.93 4.02
N ASN A 130 17.25 -3.36 4.83
CA ASN A 130 17.47 -3.87 6.20
C ASN A 130 17.94 -5.32 6.21
#